data_AF-A0A524F375-F1
#
_entry.id   AF-A0A524F375-F1
#
_cell.length_a   1.000
_cell.length_b   1.000
_cell.length_c   1.000
_cell.angle_alpha   90.00
_cell.angle_beta   90.00
_cell.angle_gamma   90.00
#
_symmetry.space_group_name_H-M   'P 1'
#
loop_
_entity.id
_entity.type
_entity.pdbx_description
1 polymer ?
#
loop_
_entity_poly.entity_id
_entity_poly.type
_entity_poly.pdbx_seq_one_letter_code
_entity_poly.pdbx_strand_id
1 'polypeptide(L)'
;MDKADNCATAIDDIDKGEEIDYSSEKLKIKQPIALGHKFALIDIKVGNYIKKYGQIIGVATENINKGEWIHTHNIISHYLKEVLNQ
;
A
#
# COMPACT_ATOMS: atom_id res chain seq x y z
N MET A 1 -3.38 13.82 1.97
CA MET A 1 -3.73 12.39 2.09
C MET A 1 -5.06 12.30 2.81
N ASP A 2 -5.95 11.42 2.39
CA ASP A 2 -7.22 11.22 3.09
C ASP A 2 -6.98 10.41 4.39
N LYS A 3 -7.84 10.59 5.41
CA LYS A 3 -7.70 9.85 6.67
C LYS A 3 -7.89 8.33 6.51
N ALA A 4 -8.61 7.91 5.47
CA ALA A 4 -8.85 6.52 5.16
C ALA A 4 -7.78 5.91 4.23
N ASP A 5 -6.80 6.69 3.77
CA ASP A 5 -5.71 6.18 2.94
C ASP A 5 -4.84 5.22 3.76
N ASN A 6 -4.59 4.04 3.22
CA ASN A 6 -3.81 2.99 3.89
C ASN A 6 -2.53 2.62 3.13
N CYS A 7 -2.21 3.38 2.07
CA CYS A 7 -0.94 3.29 1.36
C CYS A 7 -0.40 4.68 0.99
N ALA A 8 0.91 4.75 0.80
CA ALA A 8 1.60 5.93 0.27
C ALA A 8 2.43 5.55 -0.96
N THR A 9 2.88 6.54 -1.72
CA THR A 9 3.83 6.36 -2.83
C THR A 9 5.19 6.93 -2.44
N ALA A 10 6.24 6.16 -2.72
CA ALA A 10 7.61 6.60 -2.57
C ALA A 10 7.92 7.72 -3.58
N ILE A 11 8.47 8.83 -3.10
CA ILE A 11 8.90 9.99 -3.91
C ILE A 11 10.41 10.02 -4.16
N ASP A 12 11.11 9.02 -3.64
CA ASP A 12 12.50 8.66 -3.90
C ASP A 12 12.63 7.14 -3.70
N ASP A 13 13.78 6.56 -4.01
CA ASP A 13 14.10 5.19 -3.59
C ASP A 13 14.22 5.13 -2.06
N ILE A 14 13.66 4.08 -1.44
CA ILE A 14 13.67 3.89 0.00
C ILE A 14 14.29 2.54 0.33
N ASP A 15 15.34 2.54 1.14
CA ASP A 15 16.01 1.32 1.55
C ASP A 15 15.25 0.55 2.63
N LYS A 16 15.55 -0.74 2.72
CA LYS A 16 15.04 -1.60 3.78
C LYS A 16 15.51 -1.07 5.14
N GLY A 17 14.58 -0.93 6.07
CA GLY A 17 14.83 -0.56 7.45
C GLY A 17 14.82 0.94 7.70
N GLU A 18 14.71 1.77 6.65
CA GLU A 18 14.46 3.20 6.80
C GLU A 18 13.15 3.46 7.54
N GLU A 19 13.13 4.58 8.28
CA GLU A 19 11.96 5.07 9.00
C GLU A 19 11.37 6.27 8.27
N ILE A 20 10.10 6.16 7.90
CA ILE A 20 9.33 7.23 7.28
C ILE A 20 8.44 7.86 8.36
N ASP A 21 8.49 9.18 8.49
CA ASP A 21 7.58 9.92 9.36
C ASP A 21 6.19 10.03 8.70
N TYR A 22 5.17 9.55 9.41
CA TYR A 22 3.78 9.53 8.94
C TYR A 22 2.80 9.79 10.09
N SER A 23 2.01 10.88 10.01
CA SER A 23 0.94 11.20 10.97
C SER A 23 1.36 11.11 12.45
N SER A 24 2.55 11.64 12.77
CA SER A 24 3.20 11.59 14.09
C SER A 24 3.67 10.20 14.54
N GLU A 25 3.64 9.21 13.66
CA GLU A 25 4.23 7.89 13.85
C GLU A 25 5.45 7.71 12.96
N LYS A 26 6.30 6.75 13.35
CA LYS A 26 7.40 6.25 12.50
C LYS A 26 6.99 4.93 11.87
N LEU A 27 7.24 4.81 10.57
CA LEU A 27 6.98 3.61 9.78
C LEU A 27 8.30 3.02 9.30
N LYS A 28 8.60 1.79 9.73
CA LYS A 28 9.78 1.07 9.25
C LYS A 28 9.50 0.31 7.96
N ILE A 29 10.32 0.52 6.93
CA ILE A 29 10.22 -0.18 5.64
C ILE A 29 10.81 -1.59 5.73
N LYS A 30 10.09 -2.58 5.18
CA LYS A 30 10.47 -4.01 5.32
C LYS A 30 11.32 -4.58 4.18
N GLN A 31 11.29 -3.95 3.01
CA GLN A 31 12.05 -4.28 1.81
C GLN A 31 12.19 -3.02 0.93
N PRO A 32 13.21 -2.93 0.06
CA PRO A 32 13.43 -1.74 -0.75
C PRO A 32 12.19 -1.35 -1.55
N ILE A 33 11.88 -0.06 -1.60
CA ILE A 33 10.75 0.50 -2.35
C ILE A 33 11.31 1.48 -3.37
N ALA A 34 11.20 1.15 -4.66
CA ALA A 34 11.63 2.06 -5.72
C ALA A 34 10.73 3.30 -5.83
N LEU A 35 11.27 4.39 -6.38
CA LEU A 35 10.53 5.59 -6.75
C LEU A 35 9.21 5.26 -7.48
N GLY A 36 8.12 5.88 -7.05
CA GLY A 36 6.79 5.72 -7.64
C GLY A 36 6.03 4.47 -7.18
N HIS A 37 6.70 3.52 -6.53
CA HIS A 37 6.03 2.35 -5.96
C HIS A 37 5.28 2.69 -4.67
N LYS A 38 4.36 1.81 -4.26
CA LYS A 38 3.52 2.01 -3.07
C LYS A 38 3.98 1.17 -1.91
N PHE A 39 3.72 1.62 -0.69
CA PHE A 39 3.92 0.82 0.52
C PHE A 39 2.74 0.99 1.48
N ALA A 40 2.54 -0.01 2.33
CA ALA A 40 1.45 -0.04 3.30
C ALA A 40 1.73 0.85 4.51
N LEU A 41 0.76 1.65 4.92
CA LEU A 41 0.85 2.52 6.11
C LEU A 41 0.33 1.84 7.38
N ILE A 42 -0.44 0.76 7.21
CA ILE A 42 -1.00 -0.08 8.26
C ILE A 42 -0.94 -1.55 7.81
N ASP A 43 -1.28 -2.48 8.70
CA ASP A 43 -1.53 -3.86 8.29
C ASP A 43 -2.85 -3.93 7.49
N ILE A 44 -2.81 -4.65 6.36
CA ILE A 44 -3.94 -4.84 5.45
C ILE A 44 -4.13 -6.35 5.27
N LYS A 45 -5.31 -6.86 5.61
CA LYS A 45 -5.60 -8.29 5.44
C LYS A 45 -6.01 -8.60 4.00
N VAL A 46 -5.79 -9.85 3.59
CA VAL A 46 -6.28 -10.38 2.30
C VAL A 46 -7.77 -10.04 2.11
N GLY A 47 -8.13 -9.63 0.90
CA GLY A 47 -9.49 -9.22 0.55
C GLY A 47 -9.87 -7.80 0.98
N ASN A 48 -9.07 -7.10 1.79
CA ASN A 48 -9.33 -5.70 2.15
C ASN A 48 -8.94 -4.74 1.01
N TYR A 49 -9.56 -3.56 1.03
CA TYR A 49 -9.33 -2.52 0.05
C TYR A 49 -8.01 -1.78 0.29
N ILE A 50 -7.30 -1.50 -0.80
CA ILE A 50 -6.21 -0.54 -0.84
C ILE A 50 -6.81 0.82 -1.21
N LYS A 51 -6.57 1.83 -0.37
CA LYS A 51 -7.11 3.17 -0.52
C LYS A 51 -6.01 4.19 -0.69
N LYS A 52 -6.18 5.06 -1.68
CA LYS A 52 -5.30 6.19 -1.97
C LYS A 52 -6.10 7.36 -2.50
N TYR A 53 -5.83 8.56 -2.00
CA TYR A 53 -6.57 9.78 -2.35
C TYR A 53 -8.07 9.66 -2.11
N GLY A 54 -8.46 8.93 -1.06
CA GLY A 54 -9.86 8.69 -0.71
C GLY A 54 -10.58 7.68 -1.62
N GLN A 55 -9.90 7.08 -2.59
CA GLN A 55 -10.46 6.13 -3.56
C GLN A 55 -9.94 4.72 -3.33
N ILE A 56 -10.77 3.72 -3.65
CA ILE A 56 -10.34 2.32 -3.69
C ILE A 56 -9.57 2.10 -4.98
N ILE A 57 -8.29 1.71 -4.87
CA ILE A 57 -7.43 1.46 -6.04
C ILE A 57 -7.17 -0.03 -6.28
N GLY A 58 -7.41 -0.87 -5.28
CA GLY A 58 -7.13 -2.29 -5.36
C GLY A 58 -7.70 -3.08 -4.20
N VAL A 59 -7.54 -4.39 -4.28
CA VAL A 59 -7.85 -5.35 -3.22
C VAL A 59 -6.62 -6.20 -2.97
N ALA A 60 -6.27 -6.39 -1.70
CA ALA A 60 -5.17 -7.24 -1.30
C ALA A 60 -5.44 -8.71 -1.67
N THR A 61 -4.49 -9.35 -2.35
CA THR A 61 -4.53 -10.79 -2.68
C THR A 61 -3.83 -11.65 -1.64
N GLU A 62 -3.08 -11.03 -0.74
CA GLU A 62 -2.43 -11.62 0.43
C GLU A 62 -2.44 -10.65 1.61
N ASN A 63 -1.98 -11.07 2.79
CA ASN A 63 -1.78 -10.15 3.91
C ASN A 63 -0.57 -9.26 3.61
N ILE A 64 -0.74 -7.95 3.78
CA ILE A 64 0.31 -6.94 3.59
C ILE A 64 0.51 -6.24 4.91
N ASN A 65 1.65 -6.42 5.55
CA ASN A 65 1.94 -5.77 6.82
C ASN A 65 2.37 -4.30 6.61
N LYS A 66 2.24 -3.49 7.65
CA LYS A 66 2.74 -2.11 7.71
C LYS A 66 4.20 -2.04 7.24
N GLY A 67 4.50 -1.15 6.29
CA GLY A 67 5.83 -0.97 5.71
C GLY A 67 6.19 -1.94 4.57
N GLU A 68 5.26 -2.80 4.15
CA GLU A 68 5.46 -3.71 3.02
C GLU A 68 5.14 -3.05 1.67
N TRP A 69 5.83 -3.50 0.62
CA TRP A 69 5.66 -3.04 -0.75
C TRP A 69 4.29 -3.44 -1.27
N ILE A 70 3.55 -2.52 -1.90
CA ILE A 70 2.25 -2.76 -2.52
C ILE A 70 2.42 -2.72 -4.04
N HIS A 71 2.20 -3.86 -4.70
CA HIS A 71 2.23 -3.97 -6.16
C HIS A 71 1.38 -5.14 -6.68
N THR A 72 1.41 -5.40 -7.99
CA THR A 72 0.53 -6.36 -8.67
C THR A 72 0.69 -7.82 -8.21
N HIS A 73 1.77 -8.16 -7.51
CA HIS A 73 1.91 -9.49 -6.91
C HIS A 73 0.99 -9.67 -5.68
N ASN A 74 0.71 -8.60 -4.94
CA ASN A 74 -0.05 -8.66 -3.68
C ASN A 74 -1.35 -7.85 -3.67
N ILE A 75 -1.67 -7.19 -4.79
CA ILE A 75 -2.96 -6.55 -5.00
C ILE A 75 -3.46 -6.81 -6.42
N ILE A 76 -4.77 -6.87 -6.56
CA ILE A 76 -5.46 -6.74 -7.85
C ILE A 76 -6.13 -5.38 -7.94
N SER A 77 -6.10 -4.75 -9.12
CA SER A 77 -6.82 -3.49 -9.35
C SER A 77 -8.31 -3.66 -9.06
N HIS A 78 -8.91 -2.68 -8.39
CA HIS A 78 -10.33 -2.72 -8.06
C HIS A 78 -11.20 -2.80 -9.31
N TYR A 79 -10.84 -2.07 -10.36
CA TYR A 79 -11.53 -2.09 -11.65
C TYR A 79 -11.53 -3.48 -12.28
N LEU A 80 -10.40 -4.18 -12.27
CA LEU A 80 -10.31 -5.55 -12.79
C LEU A 80 -11.14 -6.53 -11.97
N LYS A 81 -11.15 -6.37 -10.64
CA LYS A 81 -11.96 -7.20 -9.76
C LYS A 81 -13.46 -7.00 -10.02
N GLU A 82 -13.91 -5.77 -10.27
CA GLU A 82 -15.31 -5.50 -10.59
C GLU A 82 -15.75 -6.15 -11.90
N VAL A 83 -14.89 -6.10 -12.93
CA VAL A 83 -15.17 -6.74 -14.24
C VAL A 83 -15.24 -8.26 -14.14
N LEU A 84 -14.40 -8.90 -13.31
CA LEU A 84 -14.37 -10.36 -13.18
C LEU A 84 -15.51 -10.95 -12.30
N ASN A 85 -16.21 -10.12 -11.52
CA ASN A 85 -17.31 -10.55 -10.66
C ASN A 85 -18.71 -10.23 -11.25
N GLN A 86 -18.76 -9.82 -12.52
CA GLN A 86 -19.97 -9.70 -13.33
C GLN A 86 -20.11 -10.92 -14.24
#